data_AF-A0A7S1TXV6-F1
#
_entry.id   AF-A0A7S1TXV6-F1
#
_cell.length_a   1.000
_cell.length_b   1.000
_cell.length_c   1.000
_cell.angle_alpha   90.00
_cell.angle_beta   90.00
_cell.angle_gamma   90.00
#
_symmetry.space_group_name_H-M   'P 1'
#
loop_
_entity.id
_entity.type
_entity.pdbx_description
1 polymer ?
#
loop_
_entity_poly.entity_id
_entity_poly.type
_entity_poly.pdbx_seq_one_letter_code
_entity_poly.pdbx_strand_id
1 'polypeptide(L)'
;MSARTRMVHSSRSINKLAEMRRAKLEGIRNREETRHKKERLFLMLTQKLSQKYSSPKQRTLNRKIKGMVRDFVDNSGAGVSDSGLADLENEVRAAAEGSLPPVAAPAATTSSAAPAEAVAEAAPEAAQPDPADVDLGINEWNMLDMYNTITHEEEQKKAIIARKAEQAAFAKHLAGTSNARDMEEATEKAEMEKYLEEQARLTNVWRTQQKKSRAKRHAVAVEERQVRAQQIKDTNSRRKAEFDKRRAEEMEEIRRCKDAIQFTRDEEARKRREEHERLKKILIENQIENAKRAEVAKEEAAEDVRLMEEYKAKLEREDLERKRAFEKRMERYEAYGRLWADKGAGKKQREEELRIERVILREAKKKEDADIERERRDKEYLRTTALSIAASNKNLMEEKRRRMKEEHDASMIYAMSFRGEGEQYVAAERARAAARREEAKKHAAFLKEQIEGDRQRRQAVEMSDAERSVNREVLRKVKEDPEMVSRIQARLTYERPAAQKVSNIFL
;
A
#
# COMPACT_ATOMS: atom_id res chain seq x y z
N MET A 1 32.87 -28.09 -28.63
CA MET A 1 31.68 -28.03 -29.51
C MET A 1 30.49 -28.63 -28.77
N SER A 2 29.64 -27.79 -28.16
CA SER A 2 28.39 -28.24 -27.53
C SER A 2 27.27 -27.37 -28.08
N ALA A 3 26.44 -27.97 -28.94
CA ALA A 3 25.32 -27.31 -29.57
C ALA A 3 24.22 -27.08 -28.51
N ARG A 4 24.16 -25.88 -27.93
CA ARG A 4 23.00 -25.44 -27.14
C ARG A 4 21.90 -24.98 -28.09
N THR A 5 20.96 -25.89 -28.32
CA THR A 5 19.67 -25.67 -28.95
C THR A 5 18.97 -24.49 -28.28
N ARG A 6 18.79 -23.36 -28.99
CA ARG A 6 17.89 -22.30 -28.55
C ARG A 6 16.48 -22.88 -28.56
N MET A 7 15.89 -23.11 -27.38
CA MET A 7 14.45 -23.37 -27.27
C MET A 7 13.70 -22.09 -27.60
N VAL A 8 13.48 -21.86 -28.90
CA VAL A 8 12.43 -20.97 -29.38
C VAL A 8 11.13 -21.55 -28.86
N HIS A 9 10.53 -20.90 -27.87
CA HIS A 9 9.22 -21.30 -27.37
C HIS A 9 8.26 -21.15 -28.55
N SER A 10 7.82 -22.28 -29.09
CA SER A 10 6.80 -22.33 -30.13
C SER A 10 5.64 -21.42 -29.72
N SER A 11 5.01 -20.73 -30.68
CA SER A 11 3.78 -19.97 -30.45
C SER A 11 2.74 -20.75 -29.64
N ARG A 12 2.72 -22.09 -29.75
CA ARG A 12 1.90 -22.99 -28.93
C ARG A 12 2.26 -22.98 -27.43
N SER A 13 3.54 -22.90 -27.09
CA SER A 13 4.03 -22.81 -25.70
C SER A 13 3.64 -21.47 -25.06
N ILE A 14 3.75 -20.37 -25.81
CA ILE A 14 3.34 -19.04 -25.35
C ILE A 14 1.82 -18.98 -25.16
N ASN A 15 1.04 -19.55 -26.09
CA ASN A 15 -0.42 -19.64 -25.96
C ASN A 15 -0.83 -20.49 -24.75
N LYS A 16 -0.17 -21.63 -24.50
CA LYS A 16 -0.43 -22.46 -23.32
C LYS A 16 -0.13 -21.74 -22.00
N LEU A 17 0.95 -20.94 -21.95
CA LEU A 17 1.25 -20.08 -20.80
C LEU A 17 0.19 -18.98 -20.61
N ALA A 18 -0.29 -18.39 -21.70
CA ALA A 18 -1.36 -17.38 -21.67
C ALA A 18 -2.69 -17.98 -21.20
N GLU A 19 -3.05 -19.19 -21.65
CA GLU A 19 -4.24 -19.93 -21.20
C GLU A 19 -4.14 -20.28 -19.70
N MET A 20 -2.99 -20.77 -19.23
CA MET A 20 -2.80 -21.03 -17.79
C MET A 20 -2.90 -19.75 -16.95
N ARG A 21 -2.43 -18.60 -17.46
CA ARG A 21 -2.61 -17.31 -16.78
C ARG A 21 -4.06 -16.89 -16.76
N ARG A 22 -4.80 -17.04 -17.86
CA ARG A 22 -6.24 -16.75 -17.92
C ARG A 22 -7.04 -17.65 -16.97
N ALA A 23 -6.80 -18.96 -16.98
CA ALA A 23 -7.46 -19.89 -16.07
C ALA A 23 -7.16 -19.58 -14.60
N LYS A 24 -5.94 -19.13 -14.29
CA LYS A 24 -5.57 -18.69 -12.95
C LYS A 24 -6.28 -17.40 -12.54
N LEU A 25 -6.41 -16.43 -13.46
CA LEU A 25 -7.14 -15.17 -13.22
C LEU A 25 -8.65 -15.42 -13.05
N GLU A 26 -9.24 -16.28 -13.88
CA GLU A 26 -10.63 -16.71 -13.72
C GLU A 26 -10.85 -17.48 -12.41
N GLY A 27 -9.90 -18.34 -12.02
CA GLY A 27 -9.93 -19.02 -10.73
C GLY A 27 -9.88 -18.07 -9.53
N ILE A 28 -9.10 -16.98 -9.61
CA ILE A 28 -9.06 -15.94 -8.57
C ILE A 28 -10.38 -15.17 -8.55
N ARG A 29 -10.88 -14.76 -9.72
CA ARG A 29 -12.15 -14.04 -9.84
C ARG A 29 -13.32 -14.85 -9.27
N ASN A 30 -13.42 -16.14 -9.59
CA ASN A 30 -14.47 -17.01 -9.05
C ASN A 30 -14.36 -17.19 -7.53
N ARG A 31 -13.14 -17.23 -6.98
CA ARG A 31 -12.92 -17.25 -5.52
C ARG A 31 -13.33 -15.94 -4.85
N GLU A 32 -13.10 -14.80 -5.49
CA GLU A 32 -13.55 -13.50 -4.98
C GLU A 32 -15.07 -13.36 -5.06
N GLU A 33 -15.70 -13.77 -6.16
CA GLU A 33 -17.16 -13.75 -6.31
C GLU A 33 -17.85 -14.66 -5.29
N THR A 34 -17.32 -15.87 -5.06
CA THR A 34 -17.84 -16.78 -4.02
C THR A 34 -17.63 -16.24 -2.62
N ARG A 35 -16.49 -15.60 -2.34
CA ARG A 35 -16.25 -14.92 -1.06
C ARG A 35 -17.22 -13.77 -0.82
N HIS A 36 -17.48 -12.93 -1.82
CA HIS A 36 -18.45 -11.84 -1.71
C HIS A 36 -19.88 -12.35 -1.49
N LYS A 37 -20.27 -13.45 -2.17
CA LYS A 37 -21.57 -14.10 -1.93
C LYS A 37 -21.67 -14.64 -0.50
N LYS A 38 -20.63 -15.29 0.01
CA LYS A 38 -20.56 -15.78 1.41
C LYS A 38 -20.63 -14.63 2.43
N GLU A 39 -19.88 -13.56 2.22
CA GLU A 39 -19.89 -12.38 3.11
C GLU A 39 -21.28 -11.71 3.13
N ARG A 40 -21.94 -11.58 1.97
CA ARG A 40 -23.29 -11.02 1.88
C ARG A 40 -24.32 -11.90 2.61
N LEU A 41 -24.23 -13.22 2.42
CA LEU A 41 -25.13 -14.18 3.05
C LEU A 41 -24.92 -14.22 4.57
N PHE A 42 -23.67 -14.16 5.03
CA PHE A 42 -23.31 -14.02 6.44
C PHE A 42 -23.93 -12.77 7.07
N LEU A 43 -23.80 -11.60 6.42
CA LEU A 43 -24.37 -10.35 6.93
C LEU A 43 -25.89 -10.40 7.00
N MET A 44 -26.54 -10.92 5.94
CA MET A 44 -27.99 -11.03 5.86
C MET A 44 -28.56 -11.97 6.94
N LEU A 45 -28.00 -13.17 7.08
CA LEU A 45 -28.45 -14.15 8.08
C LEU A 45 -28.21 -13.64 9.50
N THR A 46 -27.04 -13.05 9.75
CA THR A 46 -26.72 -12.45 11.06
C THR A 46 -27.74 -11.37 11.41
N GLN A 47 -28.07 -10.49 10.47
CA GLN A 47 -29.07 -9.44 10.68
C GLN A 47 -30.45 -10.02 10.96
N LYS A 48 -30.92 -10.98 10.16
CA LYS A 48 -32.26 -11.58 10.33
C LYS A 48 -32.40 -12.36 11.64
N LEU A 49 -31.40 -13.18 11.98
CA LEU A 49 -31.41 -14.00 13.20
C LEU A 49 -31.20 -13.14 14.45
N SER A 50 -30.34 -12.12 14.40
CA SER A 50 -30.22 -11.18 15.52
C SER A 50 -31.51 -10.39 15.73
N GLN A 51 -32.19 -9.93 14.68
CA GLN A 51 -33.47 -9.24 14.80
C GLN A 51 -34.58 -10.14 15.37
N LYS A 52 -34.59 -11.43 15.02
CA LYS A 52 -35.64 -12.38 15.42
C LYS A 52 -35.46 -12.92 16.84
N TYR A 53 -34.22 -13.17 17.28
CA TYR A 53 -33.93 -13.91 18.52
C TYR A 53 -33.12 -13.13 19.55
N SER A 54 -32.71 -11.88 19.28
CA SER A 54 -31.81 -11.14 20.16
C SER A 54 -32.15 -9.66 20.26
N SER A 55 -32.01 -9.10 21.46
CA SER A 55 -32.12 -7.65 21.69
C SER A 55 -30.75 -6.97 21.47
N PRO A 56 -30.69 -5.70 21.03
CA PRO A 56 -29.43 -4.94 20.93
C PRO A 56 -28.60 -4.92 22.21
N LYS A 57 -29.25 -5.12 23.37
CA LYS A 57 -28.63 -5.15 24.69
C LYS A 57 -27.94 -6.50 25.01
N GLN A 58 -28.27 -7.59 24.33
CA GLN A 58 -27.74 -8.94 24.57
C GLN A 58 -26.46 -9.20 23.75
N ARG A 59 -25.35 -8.55 24.15
CA ARG A 59 -24.06 -8.62 23.43
C ARG A 59 -23.49 -10.04 23.33
N THR A 60 -23.69 -10.88 24.34
CA THR A 60 -23.19 -12.26 24.39
C THR A 60 -23.93 -13.17 23.41
N LEU A 61 -25.26 -13.08 23.37
CA LEU A 61 -26.10 -13.82 22.42
C LEU A 61 -25.82 -13.40 20.97
N ASN A 62 -25.74 -12.09 20.71
CA ASN A 62 -25.36 -11.57 19.39
C ASN A 62 -23.99 -12.08 18.91
N ARG A 63 -23.04 -12.31 19.83
CA ARG A 63 -21.73 -12.89 19.49
C ARG A 63 -21.83 -14.39 19.17
N LYS A 64 -22.67 -15.13 19.90
CA LYS A 64 -22.95 -16.56 19.62
C LYS A 64 -23.66 -16.74 18.27
N ILE A 65 -24.69 -15.94 17.98
CA ILE A 65 -25.40 -15.96 16.69
C ILE A 65 -24.42 -15.70 15.53
N LYS A 66 -23.54 -14.69 15.67
CA LYS A 66 -22.49 -14.43 14.67
C LYS A 66 -21.52 -15.58 14.48
N GLY A 67 -21.24 -16.36 15.54
CA GLY A 67 -20.42 -17.57 15.46
C GLY A 67 -21.11 -18.66 14.65
N MET A 68 -22.33 -19.04 15.05
CA MET A 68 -23.11 -20.08 14.37
C MET A 68 -23.35 -19.76 12.88
N VAL A 69 -23.69 -18.51 12.55
CA VAL A 69 -23.89 -18.09 11.15
C VAL A 69 -22.58 -18.14 10.36
N ARG A 70 -21.43 -17.85 10.99
CA ARG A 70 -20.13 -17.95 10.30
C ARG A 70 -19.77 -19.41 10.02
N ASP A 71 -19.89 -20.26 11.03
CA ASP A 71 -19.59 -21.69 10.91
C ASP A 71 -20.50 -22.35 9.87
N PHE A 72 -21.78 -21.95 9.82
CA PHE A 72 -22.72 -22.37 8.80
C PHE A 72 -22.29 -21.91 7.39
N VAL A 73 -21.92 -20.65 7.19
CA VAL A 73 -21.53 -20.11 5.86
C VAL A 73 -20.20 -20.69 5.38
N ASP A 74 -19.29 -20.99 6.29
CA ASP A 74 -17.99 -21.58 5.96
C ASP A 74 -18.13 -23.07 5.61
N ASN A 75 -19.01 -23.81 6.31
CA ASN A 75 -19.28 -25.23 6.08
C ASN A 75 -20.30 -25.48 4.94
N SER A 76 -21.16 -24.50 4.64
CA SER A 76 -22.01 -24.52 3.45
C SER A 76 -21.11 -24.37 2.22
N GLY A 77 -20.98 -25.43 1.43
CA GLY A 77 -20.17 -25.45 0.20
C GLY A 77 -20.73 -24.54 -0.91
N ALA A 78 -20.89 -25.07 -2.13
CA ALA A 78 -21.36 -24.31 -3.29
C ALA A 78 -22.86 -23.96 -3.26
N GLY A 79 -23.60 -24.35 -2.21
CA GLY A 79 -25.02 -24.05 -2.04
C GLY A 79 -25.46 -24.16 -0.59
N VAL A 80 -26.43 -23.32 -0.20
CA VAL A 80 -27.13 -23.35 1.08
C VAL A 80 -28.41 -24.14 0.89
N SER A 81 -28.59 -25.24 1.59
CA SER A 81 -29.84 -26.02 1.54
C SER A 81 -30.87 -25.46 2.52
N ASP A 82 -32.15 -25.58 2.17
CA ASP A 82 -33.27 -25.17 3.04
C ASP A 82 -33.28 -25.93 4.37
N SER A 83 -32.85 -27.20 4.36
CA SER A 83 -32.68 -28.00 5.59
C SER A 83 -31.61 -27.40 6.52
N GLY A 84 -30.48 -26.98 5.97
CA GLY A 84 -29.41 -26.38 6.77
C GLY A 84 -29.80 -25.02 7.37
N LEU A 85 -30.65 -24.25 6.68
CA LEU A 85 -31.21 -23.02 7.22
C LEU A 85 -32.16 -23.28 8.40
N ALA A 86 -32.97 -24.34 8.32
CA ALA A 86 -33.86 -24.75 9.41
C ALA A 86 -33.07 -25.22 10.64
N ASP A 87 -31.99 -25.97 10.44
CA ASP A 87 -31.11 -26.44 11.51
C ASP A 87 -30.40 -25.27 12.21
N LEU A 88 -29.85 -24.33 11.43
CA LEU A 88 -29.24 -23.10 11.96
C LEU A 88 -30.25 -22.27 12.76
N GLU A 89 -31.49 -22.17 12.29
CA GLU A 89 -32.54 -21.45 13.01
C GLU A 89 -32.88 -22.12 14.35
N ASN A 90 -32.95 -23.45 14.38
CA ASN A 90 -33.21 -24.23 15.60
C ASN A 90 -32.06 -24.10 16.62
N GLU A 91 -30.81 -24.15 16.17
CA GLU A 91 -29.64 -23.92 17.04
C GLU A 91 -29.63 -22.50 17.65
N VAL A 92 -29.95 -21.49 16.85
CA VAL A 92 -30.04 -20.11 17.32
C VAL A 92 -31.20 -19.92 18.30
N ARG A 93 -32.35 -20.56 18.05
CA ARG A 93 -33.50 -20.54 18.96
C ARG A 93 -33.15 -21.18 20.31
N ALA A 94 -32.55 -22.37 20.31
CA ALA A 94 -32.11 -23.05 21.52
C ALA A 94 -31.09 -22.21 22.33
N ALA A 95 -30.17 -21.53 21.63
CA ALA A 95 -29.19 -20.64 22.26
C ALA A 95 -29.82 -19.37 22.87
N ALA A 96 -30.93 -18.89 22.32
CA ALA A 96 -31.68 -17.74 22.84
C ALA A 96 -32.50 -18.13 24.09
N GLU A 97 -33.15 -19.29 24.06
CA GLU A 97 -33.94 -19.82 25.18
C GLU A 97 -33.07 -20.16 26.41
N GLY A 98 -31.86 -20.69 26.21
CA GLY A 98 -30.90 -20.95 27.28
C GLY A 98 -30.23 -19.71 27.90
N SER A 99 -30.52 -18.49 27.41
CA SER A 99 -29.88 -17.24 27.86
C SER A 99 -30.76 -16.38 28.80
N LEU A 100 -31.91 -16.90 29.25
CA LEU A 100 -32.75 -16.22 30.25
C LEU A 100 -32.29 -16.56 31.68
N PRO A 101 -32.09 -15.58 32.58
CA PRO A 101 -31.82 -15.86 33.99
C PRO A 101 -33.10 -16.37 34.70
N PRO A 102 -32.99 -17.30 35.66
CA PRO A 102 -34.13 -17.75 36.45
C PRO A 102 -34.63 -16.62 37.35
N VAL A 103 -35.93 -16.33 37.27
CA VAL A 103 -36.62 -15.42 38.19
C VAL A 103 -36.72 -16.11 39.55
N ALA A 104 -36.03 -15.55 40.56
CA ALA A 104 -36.06 -16.02 41.93
C ALA A 104 -37.44 -15.71 42.57
N ALA A 105 -38.00 -16.72 43.22
CA ALA A 105 -39.21 -16.64 44.02
C ALA A 105 -38.95 -15.88 45.35
N PRO A 106 -39.93 -15.15 45.91
CA PRO A 106 -39.81 -14.57 47.24
C PRO A 106 -40.07 -15.63 48.32
N ALA A 107 -39.09 -15.83 49.20
CA ALA A 107 -39.23 -16.62 50.42
C ALA A 107 -39.99 -15.82 51.48
N ALA A 108 -41.06 -16.40 52.02
CA ALA A 108 -41.80 -15.90 53.16
C ALA A 108 -41.05 -16.24 54.45
N THR A 109 -40.77 -15.23 55.26
CA THR A 109 -40.16 -15.37 56.59
C THR A 109 -41.23 -15.67 57.62
N THR A 110 -41.10 -16.82 58.26
CA THR A 110 -41.81 -17.30 59.45
C THR A 110 -41.45 -16.48 60.69
N SER A 111 -42.44 -15.90 61.38
CA SER A 111 -42.29 -15.42 62.76
C SER A 111 -42.93 -16.42 63.74
N SER A 112 -42.08 -17.02 64.56
CA SER A 112 -42.43 -17.78 65.76
C SER A 112 -42.25 -16.86 66.96
N ALA A 113 -43.26 -16.71 67.81
CA ALA A 113 -43.09 -16.48 69.26
C ALA A 113 -44.44 -16.61 69.99
N ALA A 114 -44.61 -17.73 70.70
CA ALA A 114 -45.38 -17.77 71.94
C ALA A 114 -44.51 -17.19 73.08
N PRO A 115 -45.10 -16.77 74.21
CA PRO A 115 -45.31 -17.74 75.29
C PRO A 115 -46.66 -17.61 76.01
N ALA A 116 -47.04 -18.72 76.63
CA ALA A 116 -48.11 -18.85 77.62
C ALA A 116 -47.53 -18.78 79.03
N GLU A 117 -48.30 -18.21 79.98
CA GLU A 117 -48.41 -18.61 81.41
C GLU A 117 -49.40 -17.63 82.08
N ALA A 118 -50.64 -18.04 82.39
CA ALA A 118 -51.05 -18.71 83.62
C ALA A 118 -51.11 -17.76 84.83
N VAL A 119 -52.28 -17.15 85.06
CA VAL A 119 -52.66 -16.53 86.35
C VAL A 119 -53.83 -17.34 86.90
N ALA A 120 -53.54 -18.17 87.89
CA ALA A 120 -54.51 -18.77 88.78
C ALA A 120 -53.85 -18.88 90.15
N GLU A 121 -54.24 -18.04 91.11
CA GLU A 121 -54.38 -18.50 92.49
C GLU A 121 -55.29 -17.55 93.27
N ALA A 122 -56.32 -18.17 93.85
CA ALA A 122 -57.34 -17.57 94.67
C ALA A 122 -57.14 -18.05 96.11
N ALA A 123 -57.24 -17.11 97.06
CA ALA A 123 -57.52 -17.31 98.50
C ALA A 123 -56.43 -18.07 99.31
N PRO A 124 -56.36 -17.97 100.66
CA PRO A 124 -57.36 -17.39 101.58
C PRO A 124 -56.81 -16.29 102.50
N GLU A 125 -57.61 -15.24 102.70
CA GLU A 125 -57.41 -14.27 103.77
C GLU A 125 -57.80 -14.95 105.10
N ALA A 126 -56.80 -15.19 105.92
CA ALA A 126 -56.90 -15.85 107.21
C ALA A 126 -57.55 -14.91 108.24
N ALA A 127 -58.39 -15.52 109.07
CA ALA A 127 -59.09 -14.94 110.22
C ALA A 127 -58.19 -14.01 111.06
N GLN A 128 -58.66 -12.78 111.27
CA GLN A 128 -58.15 -11.93 112.34
C GLN A 128 -58.76 -12.39 113.68
N PRO A 129 -57.94 -12.56 114.73
CA PRO A 129 -58.42 -12.75 116.10
C PRO A 129 -58.90 -11.43 116.71
N ASP A 130 -59.97 -11.50 117.51
CA ASP A 130 -60.44 -10.40 118.36
C ASP A 130 -59.30 -9.82 119.23
N PRO A 131 -59.25 -8.49 119.43
CA PRO A 131 -58.24 -7.87 120.26
C PRO A 131 -58.50 -8.17 121.74
N ALA A 132 -57.49 -8.73 122.41
CA ALA A 132 -57.44 -8.78 123.86
C ALA A 132 -57.34 -7.36 124.43
N ASP A 133 -58.14 -7.06 125.45
CA ASP A 133 -58.04 -5.83 126.25
C ASP A 133 -56.64 -5.73 126.87
N VAL A 134 -55.85 -4.80 126.33
CA VAL A 134 -54.57 -4.40 126.88
C VAL A 134 -54.76 -3.07 127.58
N ASP A 135 -55.03 -3.12 128.89
CA ASP A 135 -55.08 -1.94 129.76
C ASP A 135 -53.66 -1.40 129.99
N LEU A 136 -53.28 -0.43 129.16
CA LEU A 136 -51.99 0.25 129.20
C LEU A 136 -52.12 1.72 129.60
N GLY A 137 -53.07 2.10 130.46
CA GLY A 137 -53.03 3.36 131.24
C GLY A 137 -52.69 4.68 130.50
N ILE A 138 -52.88 4.73 129.18
CA ILE A 138 -52.55 5.84 128.28
C ILE A 138 -53.72 5.95 127.29
N ASN A 139 -54.19 7.18 127.08
CA ASN A 139 -55.37 7.50 126.27
C ASN A 139 -55.36 6.76 124.91
N GLU A 140 -56.36 5.91 124.67
CA GLU A 140 -56.48 5.01 123.51
C GLU A 140 -56.40 5.73 122.17
N TRP A 141 -56.83 7.00 122.14
CA TRP A 141 -56.69 7.88 120.98
C TRP A 141 -55.24 8.20 120.63
N ASN A 142 -54.35 8.34 121.61
CA ASN A 142 -52.92 8.57 121.36
C ASN A 142 -52.22 7.29 120.87
N MET A 143 -52.66 6.10 121.31
CA MET A 143 -52.13 4.85 120.77
C MET A 143 -52.56 4.63 119.32
N LEU A 144 -53.81 4.96 118.96
CA LEU A 144 -54.28 4.96 117.57
C LEU A 144 -53.54 5.99 116.71
N ASP A 145 -53.26 7.19 117.22
CA ASP A 145 -52.51 8.22 116.48
C ASP A 145 -51.03 7.85 116.31
N MET A 146 -50.41 7.27 117.35
CA MET A 146 -49.05 6.70 117.25
C MET A 146 -48.99 5.50 116.32
N TYR A 147 -50.00 4.63 116.35
CA TYR A 147 -50.09 3.51 115.41
C TYR A 147 -50.24 4.00 113.98
N ASN A 148 -51.13 4.97 113.72
CA ASN A 148 -51.33 5.55 112.39
C ASN A 148 -50.11 6.32 111.87
N THR A 149 -49.37 7.00 112.75
CA THR A 149 -48.12 7.67 112.37
C THR A 149 -47.01 6.67 112.08
N ILE A 150 -46.87 5.61 112.87
CA ILE A 150 -45.90 4.53 112.62
C ILE A 150 -46.24 3.78 111.33
N THR A 151 -47.52 3.42 111.11
CA THR A 151 -47.93 2.75 109.86
C THR A 151 -47.71 3.66 108.66
N HIS A 152 -48.00 4.96 108.77
CA HIS A 152 -47.73 5.91 107.69
C HIS A 152 -46.22 6.09 107.43
N GLU A 153 -45.38 6.15 108.46
CA GLU A 153 -43.92 6.19 108.30
C GLU A 153 -43.38 4.90 107.67
N GLU A 154 -43.92 3.74 108.04
CA GLU A 154 -43.56 2.46 107.44
C GLU A 154 -44.01 2.37 105.97
N GLU A 155 -45.20 2.86 105.65
CA GLU A 155 -45.69 2.97 104.28
C GLU A 155 -44.82 3.92 103.45
N GLN A 156 -44.42 5.07 103.99
CA GLN A 156 -43.49 5.98 103.32
C GLN A 156 -42.11 5.35 103.11
N LYS A 157 -41.58 4.63 104.11
CA LYS A 157 -40.31 3.88 103.97
C LYS A 157 -40.44 2.79 102.90
N LYS A 158 -41.54 2.02 102.89
CA LYS A 158 -41.83 1.01 101.87
C LYS A 158 -41.96 1.64 100.48
N ALA A 159 -42.63 2.80 100.35
CA ALA A 159 -42.76 3.52 99.10
C ALA A 159 -41.42 4.05 98.58
N ILE A 160 -40.54 4.55 99.47
CA ILE A 160 -39.18 4.98 99.10
C ILE A 160 -38.34 3.79 98.64
N ILE A 161 -38.43 2.65 99.34
CA ILE A 161 -37.72 1.41 98.96
C ILE A 161 -38.24 0.88 97.62
N ALA A 162 -39.56 0.84 97.43
CA ALA A 162 -40.19 0.42 96.18
C ALA A 162 -39.77 1.34 95.01
N ARG A 163 -39.81 2.66 95.20
CA ARG A 163 -39.35 3.62 94.19
C ARG A 163 -37.87 3.45 93.84
N LYS A 164 -37.01 3.17 94.82
CA LYS A 164 -35.58 2.85 94.57
C LYS A 164 -35.42 1.53 93.82
N ALA A 165 -36.21 0.51 94.14
CA ALA A 165 -36.20 -0.77 93.44
C ALA A 165 -36.67 -0.62 91.98
N GLU A 166 -37.73 0.17 91.73
CA GLU A 166 -38.19 0.51 90.39
C GLU A 166 -37.15 1.30 89.60
N GLN A 167 -36.51 2.29 90.22
CA GLN A 167 -35.41 3.04 89.59
C GLN A 167 -34.22 2.14 89.24
N ALA A 168 -33.86 1.20 90.12
CA ALA A 168 -32.80 0.23 89.85
C ALA A 168 -33.17 -0.76 88.73
N ALA A 169 -34.42 -1.23 88.69
CA ALA A 169 -34.94 -2.08 87.62
C ALA A 169 -34.94 -1.33 86.27
N PHE A 170 -35.36 -0.07 86.27
CA PHE A 170 -35.36 0.78 85.08
C PHE A 170 -33.94 1.08 84.58
N ALA A 171 -33.00 1.37 85.49
CA ALA A 171 -31.59 1.55 85.14
C ALA A 171 -30.97 0.27 84.54
N LYS A 172 -31.30 -0.90 85.10
CA LYS A 172 -30.88 -2.20 84.56
C LYS A 172 -31.46 -2.47 83.17
N HIS A 173 -32.73 -2.12 82.95
CA HIS A 173 -33.37 -2.22 81.64
C HIS A 173 -32.70 -1.31 80.60
N LEU A 174 -32.46 -0.04 80.94
CA LEU A 174 -31.74 0.91 80.07
C LEU A 174 -30.34 0.41 79.71
N ALA A 175 -29.57 -0.06 80.69
CA ALA A 175 -28.25 -0.65 80.46
C ALA A 175 -28.32 -1.89 79.56
N GLY A 176 -29.34 -2.73 79.74
CA GLY A 176 -29.61 -3.87 78.86
C GLY A 176 -29.88 -3.45 77.41
N THR A 177 -30.73 -2.44 77.21
CA THR A 177 -31.03 -1.91 75.86
C THR A 177 -29.84 -1.21 75.20
N SER A 178 -29.01 -0.50 75.97
CA SER A 178 -27.79 0.12 75.47
C SER A 178 -26.79 -0.95 75.04
N ASN A 179 -26.54 -1.95 75.88
CA ASN A 179 -25.62 -3.05 75.55
C ASN A 179 -26.10 -3.85 74.34
N ALA A 180 -27.42 -4.09 74.20
CA ALA A 180 -27.98 -4.77 73.04
C ALA A 180 -27.70 -3.97 71.75
N ARG A 181 -27.88 -2.64 71.80
CA ARG A 181 -27.58 -1.74 70.68
C ARG A 181 -26.09 -1.69 70.35
N ASP A 182 -25.23 -1.61 71.35
CA ASP A 182 -23.77 -1.60 71.15
C ASP A 182 -23.28 -2.92 70.52
N MET A 183 -23.88 -4.05 70.90
CA MET A 183 -23.60 -5.35 70.29
C MET A 183 -24.10 -5.42 68.85
N GLU A 184 -25.30 -4.89 68.57
CA GLU A 184 -25.85 -4.81 67.22
C GLU A 184 -24.94 -3.95 66.32
N GLU A 185 -24.56 -2.75 66.78
CA GLU A 185 -23.62 -1.87 66.07
C GLU A 185 -22.24 -2.52 65.86
N ALA A 186 -21.75 -3.32 66.81
CA ALA A 186 -20.51 -4.06 66.66
C ALA A 186 -20.63 -5.17 65.60
N THR A 187 -21.75 -5.89 65.56
CA THR A 187 -22.01 -6.90 64.53
C THR A 187 -22.15 -6.28 63.14
N GLU A 188 -22.86 -5.17 63.00
CA GLU A 188 -23.00 -4.45 61.73
C GLU A 188 -21.65 -3.93 61.22
N LYS A 189 -20.79 -3.41 62.11
CA LYS A 189 -19.42 -3.00 61.74
C LYS A 189 -18.59 -4.19 61.27
N ALA A 190 -18.64 -5.31 61.96
CA ALA A 190 -17.92 -6.52 61.56
C ALA A 190 -18.42 -7.08 60.21
N GLU A 191 -19.73 -7.00 59.94
CA GLU A 191 -20.30 -7.38 58.64
C GLU A 191 -19.90 -6.42 57.52
N MET A 192 -19.89 -5.11 57.79
CA MET A 192 -19.39 -4.10 56.84
C MET A 192 -17.91 -4.31 56.52
N GLU A 193 -17.07 -4.59 57.51
CA GLU A 193 -15.65 -4.88 57.29
C GLU A 193 -15.47 -6.11 56.41
N LYS A 194 -16.17 -7.21 56.71
CA LYS A 194 -16.16 -8.42 55.87
C LYS A 194 -16.60 -8.13 54.43
N TYR A 195 -17.66 -7.33 54.27
CA TYR A 195 -18.14 -6.93 52.95
C TYR A 195 -17.08 -6.13 52.17
N LEU A 196 -16.41 -5.18 52.83
CA LEU A 196 -15.34 -4.39 52.21
C LEU A 196 -14.13 -5.25 51.84
N GLU A 197 -13.76 -6.22 52.69
CA GLU A 197 -12.70 -7.18 52.39
C GLU A 197 -13.05 -8.07 51.19
N GLU A 198 -14.29 -8.55 51.09
CA GLU A 198 -14.76 -9.31 49.94
C GLU A 198 -14.74 -8.48 48.64
N GLN A 199 -15.17 -7.22 48.70
CA GLN A 199 -15.09 -6.29 47.56
C GLN A 199 -13.64 -6.03 47.16
N ALA A 200 -12.73 -5.83 48.11
CA ALA A 200 -11.31 -5.68 47.86
C ALA A 200 -10.72 -6.95 47.21
N ARG A 201 -11.13 -8.14 47.67
CA ARG A 201 -10.73 -9.42 47.10
C ARG A 201 -11.21 -9.56 45.65
N LEU A 202 -12.49 -9.28 45.39
CA LEU A 202 -13.08 -9.37 44.06
C LEU A 202 -12.44 -8.39 43.08
N THR A 203 -12.22 -7.15 43.49
CA THR A 203 -11.53 -6.15 42.66
C THR A 203 -10.09 -6.54 42.36
N ASN A 204 -9.36 -7.14 43.32
CA ASN A 204 -8.01 -7.66 43.09
C ASN A 204 -8.00 -8.86 42.13
N VAL A 205 -8.94 -9.80 42.27
CA VAL A 205 -9.10 -10.91 41.31
C VAL A 205 -9.41 -10.36 39.92
N TRP A 206 -10.30 -9.39 39.79
CA TRP A 206 -10.61 -8.75 38.51
C TRP A 206 -9.39 -8.05 37.90
N ARG A 207 -8.62 -7.27 38.68
CA ARG A 207 -7.39 -6.60 38.23
C ARG A 207 -6.35 -7.60 37.74
N THR A 208 -6.13 -8.70 38.48
CA THR A 208 -5.18 -9.75 38.08
C THR A 208 -5.63 -10.48 36.81
N GLN A 209 -6.92 -10.79 36.66
CA GLN A 209 -7.48 -11.34 35.43
C GLN A 209 -7.34 -10.38 34.25
N GLN A 210 -7.58 -9.08 34.46
CA GLN A 210 -7.40 -8.06 33.43
C GLN A 210 -5.93 -7.94 33.01
N LYS A 211 -5.00 -7.97 33.96
CA LYS A 211 -3.55 -7.98 33.69
C LYS A 211 -3.14 -9.22 32.90
N LYS A 212 -3.62 -10.41 33.29
CA LYS A 212 -3.39 -11.66 32.54
C LYS A 212 -3.98 -11.59 31.12
N SER A 213 -5.18 -11.05 30.95
CA SER A 213 -5.80 -10.88 29.63
C SER A 213 -5.02 -9.91 28.74
N ARG A 214 -4.57 -8.78 29.28
CA ARG A 214 -3.71 -7.82 28.57
C ARG A 214 -2.37 -8.45 28.19
N ALA A 215 -1.74 -9.18 29.10
CA ALA A 215 -0.48 -9.90 28.84
C ALA A 215 -0.64 -10.93 27.73
N LYS A 216 -1.73 -11.72 27.73
CA LYS A 216 -2.03 -12.68 26.65
C LYS A 216 -2.20 -11.97 25.29
N ARG A 217 -2.97 -10.88 25.24
CA ARG A 217 -3.14 -10.09 23.99
C ARG A 217 -1.81 -9.51 23.50
N HIS A 218 -0.99 -9.02 24.41
CA HIS A 218 0.33 -8.50 24.08
C HIS A 218 1.25 -9.60 23.56
N ALA A 219 1.28 -10.77 24.19
CA ALA A 219 2.07 -11.92 23.73
C ALA A 219 1.68 -12.33 22.30
N VAL A 220 0.39 -12.48 22.03
CA VAL A 220 -0.12 -12.78 20.67
C VAL A 220 0.29 -11.70 19.67
N ALA A 221 0.21 -10.42 20.03
CA ALA A 221 0.63 -9.33 19.16
C ALA A 221 2.14 -9.31 18.89
N VAL A 222 2.97 -9.72 19.86
CA VAL A 222 4.42 -9.86 19.69
C VAL A 222 4.75 -11.03 18.77
N GLU A 223 4.11 -12.19 18.98
CA GLU A 223 4.27 -13.37 18.11
C GLU A 223 3.86 -13.05 16.67
N GLU A 224 2.72 -12.40 16.47
CA GLU A 224 2.27 -11.97 15.14
C GLU A 224 3.27 -11.01 14.49
N ARG A 225 3.84 -10.07 15.25
CA ARG A 225 4.89 -9.16 14.75
C ARG A 225 6.14 -9.93 14.34
N GLN A 226 6.57 -10.93 15.11
CA GLN A 226 7.72 -11.76 14.79
C GLN A 226 7.48 -12.58 13.51
N VAL A 227 6.30 -13.19 13.37
CA VAL A 227 5.91 -13.93 12.16
C VAL A 227 5.92 -13.02 10.93
N ARG A 228 5.33 -11.82 11.02
CA ARG A 228 5.36 -10.84 9.93
C ARG A 228 6.78 -10.39 9.59
N ALA A 229 7.64 -10.17 10.59
CA ALA A 229 9.03 -9.81 10.37
C ALA A 229 9.81 -10.93 9.65
N GLN A 230 9.56 -12.19 10.02
CA GLN A 230 10.12 -13.36 9.35
C GLN A 230 9.66 -13.44 7.88
N GLN A 231 8.37 -13.25 7.62
CA GLN A 231 7.82 -13.22 6.26
C GLN A 231 8.41 -12.09 5.41
N ILE A 232 8.61 -10.90 5.97
CA ILE A 232 9.28 -9.79 5.30
C ILE A 232 10.73 -10.14 4.98
N LYS A 233 11.44 -10.78 5.92
CA LYS A 233 12.82 -11.24 5.71
C LYS A 233 12.91 -12.27 4.58
N ASP A 234 12.01 -13.25 4.56
CA ASP A 234 11.98 -14.31 3.55
C ASP A 234 11.58 -13.80 2.16
N THR A 235 10.64 -12.87 2.09
CA THR A 235 10.28 -12.21 0.81
C THR A 235 11.41 -11.34 0.29
N ASN A 236 12.08 -10.58 1.16
CA ASN A 236 13.25 -9.79 0.79
C ASN A 236 14.44 -10.67 0.36
N SER A 237 14.68 -11.81 1.03
CA SER A 237 15.76 -12.73 0.65
C SER A 237 15.50 -13.38 -0.71
N ARG A 238 14.26 -13.80 -0.99
CA ARG A 238 13.86 -14.30 -2.31
C ARG A 238 14.01 -13.23 -3.39
N ARG A 239 13.54 -12.01 -3.13
CA ARG A 239 13.65 -10.89 -4.08
C ARG A 239 15.12 -10.55 -4.36
N LYS A 240 15.97 -10.57 -3.33
CA LYS A 240 17.42 -10.34 -3.49
C LYS A 240 18.06 -11.46 -4.31
N ALA A 241 17.74 -12.72 -4.03
CA ALA A 241 18.25 -13.85 -4.80
C ALA A 241 17.81 -13.81 -6.28
N GLU A 242 16.56 -13.44 -6.55
CA GLU A 242 16.06 -13.22 -7.92
C GLU A 242 16.78 -12.07 -8.61
N PHE A 243 17.02 -10.96 -7.91
CA PHE A 243 17.76 -9.83 -8.43
C PHE A 243 19.22 -10.20 -8.75
N ASP A 244 19.90 -10.88 -7.83
CA ASP A 244 21.29 -11.33 -8.02
C ASP A 244 21.39 -12.33 -9.18
N LYS A 245 20.40 -13.23 -9.33
CA LYS A 245 20.33 -14.15 -10.46
C LYS A 245 20.13 -13.42 -11.80
N ARG A 246 19.17 -12.48 -11.87
CA ARG A 246 18.96 -11.68 -13.08
C ARG A 246 20.19 -10.88 -13.45
N ARG A 247 20.84 -10.26 -12.45
CA ARG A 247 22.08 -9.51 -12.65
C ARG A 247 23.21 -10.42 -13.16
N ALA A 248 23.31 -11.65 -12.67
CA ALA A 248 24.28 -12.62 -13.17
C ALA A 248 23.99 -13.01 -14.63
N GLU A 249 22.73 -13.28 -14.97
CA GLU A 249 22.29 -13.58 -16.35
C GLU A 249 22.58 -12.40 -17.30
N GLU A 250 22.23 -11.17 -16.90
CA GLU A 250 22.51 -9.95 -17.66
C GLU A 250 24.02 -9.73 -17.86
N MET A 251 24.83 -9.96 -16.82
CA MET A 251 26.29 -9.84 -16.91
C MET A 251 26.89 -10.89 -17.86
N GLU A 252 26.37 -12.13 -17.85
CA GLU A 252 26.77 -13.16 -18.80
C GLU A 252 26.37 -12.79 -20.24
N GLU A 253 25.18 -12.25 -20.46
CA GLU A 253 24.72 -11.80 -21.77
C GLU A 253 25.56 -10.63 -22.29
N ILE A 254 25.83 -9.64 -21.45
CA ILE A 254 26.74 -8.53 -21.77
C ILE A 254 28.12 -9.08 -22.15
N ARG A 255 28.63 -10.08 -21.42
CA ARG A 255 29.91 -10.71 -21.75
C ARG A 255 29.87 -11.37 -23.13
N ARG A 256 28.84 -12.18 -23.42
CA ARG A 256 28.67 -12.82 -24.74
C ARG A 256 28.57 -11.78 -25.87
N CYS A 257 27.86 -10.68 -25.65
CA CYS A 257 27.77 -9.59 -26.63
C CYS A 257 29.13 -8.89 -26.83
N LYS A 258 29.88 -8.63 -25.76
CA LYS A 258 31.23 -8.08 -25.86
C LYS A 258 32.17 -9.02 -26.63
N ASP A 259 32.15 -10.31 -26.32
CA ASP A 259 32.97 -11.32 -27.00
C ASP A 259 32.60 -11.40 -28.50
N ALA A 260 31.31 -11.33 -28.85
CA ALA A 260 30.86 -11.31 -30.24
C ALA A 260 31.26 -10.02 -30.99
N ILE A 261 31.20 -8.87 -30.33
CA ILE A 261 31.68 -7.59 -30.90
C ILE A 261 33.20 -7.62 -31.11
N GLN A 262 33.95 -8.18 -30.16
CA GLN A 262 35.40 -8.34 -30.32
C GLN A 262 35.72 -9.27 -31.48
N PHE A 263 35.06 -10.43 -31.57
CA PHE A 263 35.24 -11.37 -32.66
C PHE A 263 34.97 -10.73 -34.04
N THR A 264 33.88 -9.96 -34.17
CA THR A 264 33.57 -9.26 -35.42
C THR A 264 34.60 -8.17 -35.75
N ARG A 265 35.09 -7.42 -34.75
CA ARG A 265 36.18 -6.46 -34.94
C ARG A 265 37.48 -7.12 -35.38
N ASP A 266 37.83 -8.25 -34.79
CA ASP A 266 39.04 -9.00 -35.14
C ASP A 266 38.96 -9.58 -36.56
N GLU A 267 37.79 -10.10 -36.95
CA GLU A 267 37.49 -10.55 -38.31
C GLU A 267 37.61 -9.41 -39.33
N GLU A 268 37.02 -8.24 -39.04
CA GLU A 268 37.18 -7.05 -39.89
C GLU A 268 38.65 -6.62 -39.99
N ALA A 269 39.37 -6.60 -38.88
CA ALA A 269 40.79 -6.27 -38.86
C ALA A 269 41.64 -7.29 -39.62
N ARG A 270 41.25 -8.57 -39.62
CA ARG A 270 41.88 -9.61 -40.44
C ARG A 270 41.61 -9.39 -41.92
N LYS A 271 40.35 -9.16 -42.33
CA LYS A 271 39.99 -8.86 -43.72
C LYS A 271 40.72 -7.62 -44.26
N ARG A 272 40.81 -6.55 -43.46
CA ARG A 272 41.59 -5.35 -43.84
C ARG A 272 43.08 -5.67 -44.05
N ARG A 273 43.66 -6.55 -43.23
CA ARG A 273 45.05 -7.00 -43.39
C ARG A 273 45.22 -7.82 -44.67
N GLU A 274 44.32 -8.78 -44.94
CA GLU A 274 44.32 -9.59 -46.15
C GLU A 274 44.14 -8.73 -47.42
N GLU A 275 43.20 -7.78 -47.41
CA GLU A 275 43.00 -6.81 -48.50
C GLU A 275 44.25 -5.96 -48.73
N HIS A 276 44.86 -5.46 -47.66
CA HIS A 276 46.09 -4.68 -47.75
C HIS A 276 47.26 -5.51 -48.29
N GLU A 277 47.41 -6.77 -47.90
CA GLU A 277 48.40 -7.70 -48.47
C GLU A 277 48.12 -8.01 -49.94
N ARG A 278 46.85 -8.19 -50.32
CA ARG A 278 46.44 -8.37 -51.72
C ARG A 278 46.78 -7.14 -52.56
N LEU A 279 46.48 -5.94 -52.07
CA LEU A 279 46.83 -4.69 -52.76
C LEU A 279 48.34 -4.51 -52.89
N LYS A 280 49.11 -4.89 -51.86
CA LYS A 280 50.58 -4.91 -51.94
C LYS A 280 51.09 -5.85 -53.04
N LYS A 281 50.51 -7.05 -53.17
CA LYS A 281 50.87 -7.99 -54.26
C LYS A 281 50.56 -7.40 -55.63
N ILE A 282 49.37 -6.83 -55.82
CA ILE A 282 48.97 -6.16 -57.06
C ILE A 282 49.92 -4.99 -57.40
N LEU A 283 50.35 -4.22 -56.40
CA LEU A 283 51.31 -3.13 -56.61
C LEU A 283 52.65 -3.66 -57.12
N ILE A 284 53.16 -4.74 -56.53
CA ILE A 284 54.41 -5.39 -56.97
C ILE A 284 54.25 -5.96 -58.39
N GLU A 285 53.14 -6.64 -58.69
CA GLU A 285 52.83 -7.16 -60.03
C GLU A 285 52.78 -6.05 -61.07
N ASN A 286 52.09 -4.93 -60.78
CA ASN A 286 52.05 -3.76 -61.65
C ASN A 286 53.44 -3.14 -61.87
N GLN A 287 54.28 -3.11 -60.84
CA GLN A 287 55.67 -2.63 -60.97
C GLN A 287 56.48 -3.52 -61.91
N ILE A 288 56.36 -4.84 -61.78
CA ILE A 288 57.03 -5.81 -62.66
C ILE A 288 56.51 -5.68 -64.09
N GLU A 289 55.20 -5.56 -64.29
CA GLU A 289 54.61 -5.41 -65.61
C GLU A 289 55.03 -4.09 -66.27
N ASN A 290 55.02 -2.98 -65.53
CA ASN A 290 55.51 -1.70 -66.03
C ASN A 290 57.00 -1.76 -66.38
N ALA A 291 57.82 -2.45 -65.60
CA ALA A 291 59.23 -2.67 -65.93
C ALA A 291 59.38 -3.45 -67.24
N LYS A 292 58.62 -4.54 -67.42
CA LYS A 292 58.60 -5.31 -68.67
C LYS A 292 58.15 -4.47 -69.87
N ARG A 293 57.08 -3.69 -69.72
CA ARG A 293 56.61 -2.77 -70.78
C ARG A 293 57.67 -1.73 -71.12
N ALA A 294 58.39 -1.21 -70.13
CA ALA A 294 59.48 -0.27 -70.37
C ALA A 294 60.68 -0.92 -71.07
N GLU A 295 60.97 -2.20 -70.80
CA GLU A 295 61.99 -2.97 -71.54
C GLU A 295 61.56 -3.21 -72.99
N VAL A 296 60.34 -3.71 -73.21
CA VAL A 296 59.80 -3.90 -74.57
C VAL A 296 59.78 -2.58 -75.34
N ALA A 297 59.34 -1.48 -74.74
CA ALA A 297 59.36 -0.17 -75.40
C ALA A 297 60.79 0.31 -75.73
N LYS A 298 61.81 -0.07 -74.95
CA LYS A 298 63.21 0.23 -75.29
C LYS A 298 63.71 -0.66 -76.43
N GLU A 299 63.32 -1.93 -76.45
CA GLU A 299 63.64 -2.87 -77.54
C GLU A 299 62.97 -2.41 -78.84
N GLU A 300 61.67 -2.11 -78.83
CA GLU A 300 60.93 -1.54 -79.96
C GLU A 300 61.56 -0.21 -80.43
N ALA A 301 61.92 0.70 -79.52
CA ALA A 301 62.61 1.93 -79.89
C ALA A 301 64.00 1.67 -80.50
N ALA A 302 64.73 0.67 -80.03
CA ALA A 302 66.02 0.28 -80.60
C ALA A 302 65.86 -0.39 -81.98
N GLU A 303 64.82 -1.20 -82.16
CA GLU A 303 64.45 -1.79 -83.45
C GLU A 303 63.98 -0.72 -84.44
N ASP A 304 63.21 0.27 -84.01
CA ASP A 304 62.80 1.42 -84.81
C ASP A 304 64.00 2.26 -85.24
N VAL A 305 64.95 2.53 -84.33
CA VAL A 305 66.20 3.22 -84.67
C VAL A 305 67.01 2.40 -85.68
N ARG A 306 67.14 1.09 -85.44
CA ARG A 306 67.83 0.20 -86.38
C ARG A 306 67.14 0.18 -87.74
N LEU A 307 65.82 0.11 -87.80
CA LEU A 307 65.05 0.11 -89.03
C LEU A 307 65.18 1.46 -89.75
N MET A 308 65.22 2.58 -89.01
CA MET A 308 65.50 3.90 -89.56
C MET A 308 66.92 4.00 -90.10
N GLU A 309 67.91 3.40 -89.44
CA GLU A 309 69.28 3.33 -89.93
C GLU A 309 69.40 2.45 -91.17
N GLU A 310 68.73 1.29 -91.21
CA GLU A 310 68.64 0.42 -92.38
C GLU A 310 67.92 1.13 -93.54
N TYR A 311 66.85 1.88 -93.26
CA TYR A 311 66.14 2.68 -94.24
C TYR A 311 66.98 3.87 -94.72
N LYS A 312 67.70 4.55 -93.83
CA LYS A 312 68.66 5.61 -94.16
C LYS A 312 69.79 5.06 -95.01
N ALA A 313 70.36 3.90 -94.66
CA ALA A 313 71.38 3.23 -95.45
C ALA A 313 70.85 2.77 -96.82
N LYS A 314 69.58 2.37 -96.89
CA LYS A 314 68.89 2.08 -98.16
C LYS A 314 68.70 3.36 -98.98
N LEU A 315 68.26 4.46 -98.39
CA LEU A 315 68.16 5.77 -99.03
C LEU A 315 69.52 6.29 -99.48
N GLU A 316 70.57 6.12 -98.68
CA GLU A 316 71.94 6.49 -99.05
C GLU A 316 72.48 5.59 -100.17
N ARG A 317 72.14 4.30 -100.19
CA ARG A 317 72.42 3.42 -101.35
C ARG A 317 71.64 3.87 -102.58
N GLU A 318 70.35 4.13 -102.46
CA GLU A 318 69.51 4.62 -103.54
C GLU A 318 69.96 6.01 -104.01
N ASP A 319 70.45 6.87 -103.13
CA ASP A 319 70.97 8.19 -103.45
C ASP A 319 72.40 8.12 -103.99
N LEU A 320 73.22 7.15 -103.59
CA LEU A 320 74.48 6.83 -104.25
C LEU A 320 74.24 6.21 -105.63
N GLU A 321 73.23 5.38 -105.77
CA GLU A 321 72.80 4.82 -107.05
C GLU A 321 72.16 5.90 -107.92
N ARG A 322 71.37 6.82 -107.36
CA ARG A 322 70.83 7.98 -108.06
C ARG A 322 71.93 8.97 -108.37
N LYS A 323 72.90 9.22 -107.50
CA LYS A 323 74.07 10.07 -107.78
C LYS A 323 74.94 9.44 -108.83
N ARG A 324 75.23 8.13 -108.78
CA ARG A 324 75.95 7.41 -109.84
C ARG A 324 75.13 7.33 -111.13
N ALA A 325 73.81 7.18 -111.04
CA ALA A 325 72.91 7.16 -112.18
C ALA A 325 72.65 8.56 -112.71
N PHE A 326 72.82 9.62 -111.90
CA PHE A 326 72.75 11.05 -112.20
C PHE A 326 74.08 11.55 -112.71
N GLU A 327 75.22 11.02 -112.29
CA GLU A 327 76.55 11.20 -112.88
C GLU A 327 76.57 10.51 -114.23
N LYS A 328 76.15 9.23 -114.31
CA LYS A 328 75.94 8.55 -115.60
C LYS A 328 74.84 9.21 -116.43
N ARG A 329 73.83 9.84 -115.82
CA ARG A 329 72.82 10.63 -116.53
C ARG A 329 73.34 12.01 -116.89
N MET A 330 74.25 12.64 -116.16
CA MET A 330 74.87 13.93 -116.47
C MET A 330 75.92 13.74 -117.56
N GLU A 331 76.72 12.68 -117.52
CA GLU A 331 77.54 12.24 -118.64
C GLU A 331 76.67 11.92 -119.87
N ARG A 332 75.49 11.32 -119.66
CA ARG A 332 74.51 11.13 -120.74
C ARG A 332 73.68 12.38 -121.07
N TYR A 333 73.52 13.38 -120.20
CA TYR A 333 72.72 14.62 -120.39
C TYR A 333 73.62 15.77 -120.89
N GLU A 334 74.93 15.68 -120.74
CA GLU A 334 75.88 16.40 -121.59
C GLU A 334 75.83 15.82 -123.02
N ALA A 335 75.50 14.52 -123.18
CA ALA A 335 75.25 13.89 -124.48
C ALA A 335 73.78 13.94 -124.99
N TYR A 336 72.78 14.13 -124.13
CA TYR A 336 71.32 14.13 -124.45
C TYR A 336 70.62 15.44 -124.04
N GLY A 337 71.34 16.44 -123.53
CA GLY A 337 70.87 17.79 -123.22
C GLY A 337 70.47 18.60 -124.46
N ARG A 338 70.60 18.01 -125.66
CA ARG A 338 70.03 18.55 -126.90
C ARG A 338 68.63 18.00 -127.25
N LEU A 339 68.03 17.06 -126.51
CA LEU A 339 66.78 16.39 -126.97
C LEU A 339 65.71 16.02 -125.91
N TRP A 340 65.74 16.59 -124.69
CA TRP A 340 64.72 16.32 -123.66
C TRP A 340 64.00 17.58 -123.15
N ALA A 341 63.72 18.51 -124.08
CA ALA A 341 62.82 19.65 -123.87
C ALA A 341 61.39 19.37 -124.42
N ASP A 342 61.09 18.16 -124.88
CA ASP A 342 59.76 17.83 -125.42
C ASP A 342 59.19 16.52 -124.83
N LYS A 343 58.15 16.70 -123.99
CA LYS A 343 57.09 15.74 -123.57
C LYS A 343 57.51 14.72 -122.49
N GLY A 344 56.90 14.57 -121.31
CA GLY A 344 55.66 15.08 -120.71
C GLY A 344 54.89 13.92 -120.03
N ALA A 345 54.76 13.90 -118.69
CA ALA A 345 53.84 12.98 -117.96
C ALA A 345 53.52 13.33 -116.48
N GLY A 346 53.90 14.49 -115.94
CA GLY A 346 53.80 14.78 -114.48
C GLY A 346 52.45 15.25 -113.93
N LYS A 347 51.42 15.41 -114.78
CA LYS A 347 50.14 16.03 -114.36
C LYS A 347 49.08 15.04 -113.88
N LYS A 348 49.08 13.80 -114.40
CA LYS A 348 48.07 12.78 -114.03
C LYS A 348 48.30 12.15 -112.65
N GLN A 349 49.56 11.97 -112.23
CA GLN A 349 49.87 11.39 -110.91
C GLN A 349 49.48 12.31 -109.75
N ARG A 350 49.69 13.63 -109.88
CA ARG A 350 49.26 14.60 -108.86
C ARG A 350 47.74 14.68 -108.70
N GLU A 351 46.98 14.46 -109.78
CA GLU A 351 45.51 14.52 -109.71
C GLU A 351 44.90 13.29 -109.04
N GLU A 352 45.54 12.12 -109.11
CA GLU A 352 45.14 10.91 -108.39
C GLU A 352 45.47 10.98 -106.89
N GLU A 353 46.66 11.49 -106.53
CA GLU A 353 47.05 11.73 -105.14
C GLU A 353 46.10 12.71 -104.44
N LEU A 354 45.78 13.84 -105.11
CA LEU A 354 44.81 14.83 -104.63
C LEU A 354 43.37 14.31 -104.52
N ARG A 355 43.04 13.20 -105.20
CA ARG A 355 41.71 12.57 -105.14
C ARG A 355 41.64 11.62 -103.96
N ILE A 356 42.71 10.86 -103.70
CA ILE A 356 42.83 9.94 -102.56
C ILE A 356 42.87 10.72 -101.25
N GLU A 357 43.66 11.81 -101.16
CA GLU A 357 43.68 12.68 -99.98
C GLU A 357 42.29 13.26 -99.65
N ARG A 358 41.52 13.65 -100.68
CA ARG A 358 40.15 14.16 -100.50
C ARG A 358 39.14 13.11 -100.02
N VAL A 359 39.42 11.83 -100.20
CA VAL A 359 38.59 10.75 -99.66
C VAL A 359 38.97 10.48 -98.21
N ILE A 360 40.28 10.40 -97.91
CA ILE A 360 40.81 10.20 -96.55
C ILE A 360 40.35 11.32 -95.60
N LEU A 361 40.43 12.58 -96.04
CA LEU A 361 39.98 13.72 -95.22
C LEU A 361 38.46 13.71 -94.96
N ARG A 362 37.66 13.17 -95.90
CA ARG A 362 36.20 13.04 -95.71
C ARG A 362 35.85 11.92 -94.75
N GLU A 363 36.57 10.81 -94.78
CA GLU A 363 36.37 9.69 -93.84
C GLU A 363 36.86 10.04 -92.44
N ALA A 364 38.00 10.72 -92.32
CA ALA A 364 38.50 11.23 -91.03
C ALA A 364 37.51 12.19 -90.37
N LYS A 365 36.99 13.16 -91.14
CA LYS A 365 35.99 14.11 -90.64
C LYS A 365 34.69 13.44 -90.19
N LYS A 366 34.20 12.45 -90.94
CA LYS A 366 33.00 11.67 -90.53
C LYS A 366 33.21 10.89 -89.24
N LYS A 367 34.42 10.36 -89.02
CA LYS A 367 34.76 9.64 -87.79
C LYS A 367 34.88 10.59 -86.60
N GLU A 368 35.53 11.75 -86.79
CA GLU A 368 35.59 12.81 -85.77
C GLU A 368 34.19 13.31 -85.39
N ASP A 369 33.32 13.58 -86.37
CA ASP A 369 31.95 14.01 -86.11
C ASP A 369 31.15 12.93 -85.33
N ALA A 370 31.33 11.65 -85.66
CA ALA A 370 30.68 10.54 -84.96
C ALA A 370 31.19 10.34 -83.52
N ASP A 371 32.50 10.51 -83.29
CA ASP A 371 33.11 10.44 -81.96
C ASP A 371 32.67 11.64 -81.10
N ILE A 372 32.60 12.84 -81.67
CA ILE A 372 32.06 14.05 -81.01
C ILE A 372 30.59 13.85 -80.61
N GLU A 373 29.76 13.27 -81.48
CA GLU A 373 28.36 12.98 -81.16
C GLU A 373 28.20 11.90 -80.08
N ARG A 374 29.06 10.89 -80.06
CA ARG A 374 29.08 9.87 -78.99
C ARG A 374 29.47 10.51 -77.67
N GLU A 375 30.56 11.28 -77.64
CA GLU A 375 30.98 11.99 -76.42
C GLU A 375 29.91 12.94 -75.90
N ARG A 376 29.21 13.64 -76.80
CA ARG A 376 28.11 14.53 -76.43
C ARG A 376 26.97 13.75 -75.79
N ARG A 377 26.55 12.61 -76.37
CA ARG A 377 25.50 11.75 -75.80
C ARG A 377 25.90 11.18 -74.45
N ASP A 378 27.14 10.71 -74.31
CA ASP A 378 27.64 10.16 -73.05
C ASP A 378 27.72 11.24 -71.95
N LYS A 379 28.16 12.46 -72.30
CA LYS A 379 28.16 13.62 -71.39
C LYS A 379 26.75 14.04 -70.98
N GLU A 380 25.80 14.06 -71.91
CA GLU A 380 24.39 14.35 -71.63
C GLU A 380 23.76 13.27 -70.72
N TYR A 381 24.05 11.98 -70.98
CA TYR A 381 23.60 10.86 -70.15
C TYR A 381 24.18 10.90 -68.73
N LEU A 382 25.48 11.20 -68.59
CA LEU A 382 26.12 11.38 -67.29
C LEU A 382 25.48 12.55 -66.52
N ARG A 383 25.20 13.66 -67.21
CA ARG A 383 24.55 14.82 -66.59
C ARG A 383 23.13 14.51 -66.11
N THR A 384 22.32 13.85 -66.92
CA THR A 384 20.93 13.49 -66.54
C THR A 384 20.91 12.44 -65.42
N THR A 385 21.81 11.46 -65.47
CA THR A 385 21.96 10.45 -64.41
C THR A 385 22.40 11.10 -63.08
N ALA A 386 23.39 11.99 -63.12
CA ALA A 386 23.84 12.72 -61.93
C ALA A 386 22.73 13.59 -61.32
N LEU A 387 21.93 14.28 -62.16
CA LEU A 387 20.78 15.06 -61.71
C LEU A 387 19.69 14.17 -61.07
N SER A 388 19.41 13.00 -61.66
CA SER A 388 18.45 12.04 -61.12
C SER A 388 18.88 11.50 -59.75
N ILE A 389 20.16 11.14 -59.60
CA ILE A 389 20.72 10.69 -58.31
C ILE A 389 20.68 11.81 -57.27
N ALA A 390 21.04 13.05 -57.65
CA ALA A 390 20.97 14.19 -56.75
C ALA A 390 19.53 14.49 -56.28
N ALA A 391 18.55 14.41 -57.18
CA ALA A 391 17.13 14.57 -56.85
C ALA A 391 16.64 13.45 -55.93
N SER A 392 17.00 12.20 -56.20
CA SER A 392 16.67 11.04 -55.35
C SER A 392 17.26 11.18 -53.94
N ASN A 393 18.53 11.56 -53.83
CA ASN A 393 19.19 11.80 -52.54
C ASN A 393 18.54 12.94 -51.76
N LYS A 394 18.16 14.03 -52.44
CA LYS A 394 17.44 15.15 -51.83
C LYS A 394 16.09 14.69 -51.26
N ASN A 395 15.31 13.94 -52.04
CA ASN A 395 14.02 13.40 -51.58
C ASN A 395 14.19 12.46 -50.37
N LEU A 396 15.20 11.58 -50.40
CA LEU A 396 15.50 10.69 -49.28
C LEU A 396 15.86 11.46 -48.00
N MET A 397 16.62 12.56 -48.12
CA MET A 397 16.97 13.40 -46.98
C MET A 397 15.77 14.18 -46.45
N GLU A 398 14.90 14.69 -47.32
CA GLU A 398 13.66 15.35 -46.94
C GLU A 398 12.69 14.40 -46.24
N GLU A 399 12.53 13.17 -46.75
CA GLU A 399 11.74 12.14 -46.08
C GLU A 399 12.31 11.76 -44.71
N LYS A 400 13.62 11.56 -44.60
CA LYS A 400 14.27 11.29 -43.31
C LYS A 400 14.04 12.43 -42.32
N ARG A 401 14.16 13.69 -42.78
CA ARG A 401 13.89 14.87 -41.96
C ARG A 401 12.44 14.93 -41.52
N ARG A 402 11.49 14.58 -42.42
CA ARG A 402 10.07 14.52 -42.10
C ARG A 402 9.77 13.46 -41.05
N ARG A 403 10.27 12.23 -41.22
CA ARG A 403 10.09 11.14 -40.25
C ARG A 403 10.69 11.49 -38.88
N MET A 404 11.92 12.03 -38.85
CA MET A 404 12.55 12.51 -37.61
C MET A 404 11.71 13.58 -36.92
N LYS A 405 11.11 14.50 -37.68
CA LYS A 405 10.22 15.53 -37.13
C LYS A 405 8.92 14.92 -36.58
N GLU A 406 8.29 14.01 -37.32
CA GLU A 406 7.08 13.30 -36.89
C GLU A 406 7.33 12.49 -35.61
N GLU A 407 8.46 11.77 -35.52
CA GLU A 407 8.88 11.04 -34.32
C GLU A 407 9.15 11.97 -33.14
N HIS A 408 9.79 13.11 -33.39
CA HIS A 408 10.05 14.12 -32.38
C HIS A 408 8.74 14.75 -31.86
N ASP A 409 7.83 15.13 -32.75
CA ASP A 409 6.53 15.71 -32.41
C ASP A 409 5.68 14.68 -31.65
N ALA A 410 5.68 13.41 -32.06
CA ALA A 410 4.99 12.33 -31.35
C ALA A 410 5.56 12.09 -29.94
N SER A 411 6.89 12.11 -29.80
CA SER A 411 7.57 12.00 -28.51
C SER A 411 7.26 13.20 -27.60
N MET A 412 7.21 14.41 -28.17
CA MET A 412 6.84 15.62 -27.44
C MET A 412 5.39 15.56 -26.96
N ILE A 413 4.44 15.14 -27.82
CA ILE A 413 3.04 14.95 -27.44
C ILE A 413 2.91 13.91 -26.32
N TYR A 414 3.62 12.79 -26.41
CA TYR A 414 3.65 11.75 -25.37
C TYR A 414 4.22 12.28 -24.05
N ALA A 415 5.33 13.04 -24.10
CA ALA A 415 5.90 13.65 -22.90
C ALA A 415 4.95 14.67 -22.25
N MET A 416 4.25 15.46 -23.07
CA MET A 416 3.24 16.41 -22.60
C MET A 416 2.02 15.72 -21.98
N SER A 417 1.53 14.62 -22.57
CA SER A 417 0.41 13.87 -22.01
C SER A 417 0.78 13.24 -20.66
N PHE A 418 1.98 12.66 -20.54
CA PHE A 418 2.47 12.11 -19.27
C PHE A 418 2.61 13.18 -18.19
N ARG A 419 3.09 14.37 -18.55
CA ARG A 419 3.14 15.49 -17.61
C ARG A 419 1.73 15.92 -17.18
N GLY A 420 0.80 16.03 -18.13
CA GLY A 420 -0.59 16.37 -17.84
C GLY A 420 -1.28 15.34 -16.92
N GLU A 421 -1.11 14.05 -17.20
CA GLU A 421 -1.62 12.96 -16.35
C GLU A 421 -0.99 12.98 -14.95
N GLY A 422 0.31 13.25 -14.85
CA GLY A 422 1.01 13.42 -13.58
C GLY A 422 0.48 14.60 -12.76
N GLU A 423 0.30 15.76 -13.40
CA GLU A 423 -0.27 16.95 -12.76
C GLU A 423 -1.72 16.70 -12.31
N GLN A 424 -2.54 16.03 -13.13
CA GLN A 424 -3.91 15.64 -12.77
C GLN A 424 -3.95 14.66 -11.59
N TYR A 425 -3.05 13.66 -11.56
CA TYR A 425 -2.95 12.72 -10.45
C TYR A 425 -2.61 13.43 -9.14
N VAL A 426 -1.62 14.34 -9.17
CA VAL A 426 -1.24 15.15 -8.00
C VAL A 426 -2.38 16.07 -7.55
N ALA A 427 -3.10 16.70 -8.50
CA ALA A 427 -4.25 17.53 -8.19
C ALA A 427 -5.39 16.69 -7.55
N ALA A 428 -5.66 15.49 -8.07
CA ALA A 428 -6.66 14.58 -7.51
C ALA A 428 -6.27 14.10 -6.10
N GLU A 429 -5.01 13.76 -5.85
CA GLU A 429 -4.53 13.42 -4.51
C GLU A 429 -4.63 14.60 -3.54
N ARG A 430 -4.29 15.82 -3.97
CA ARG A 430 -4.49 17.03 -3.16
C ARG A 430 -5.97 17.25 -2.83
N ALA A 431 -6.87 17.05 -3.79
CA ALA A 431 -8.31 17.17 -3.57
C ALA A 431 -8.83 16.11 -2.58
N ARG A 432 -8.40 14.85 -2.70
CA ARG A 432 -8.73 13.79 -1.73
C ARG A 432 -8.18 14.08 -0.34
N ALA A 433 -6.96 14.61 -0.24
CA ALA A 433 -6.39 15.02 1.03
C ALA A 433 -7.16 16.19 1.65
N ALA A 434 -7.58 17.18 0.86
CA ALA A 434 -8.42 18.28 1.31
C ALA A 434 -9.80 17.78 1.79
N ALA A 435 -10.45 16.89 1.05
CA ALA A 435 -11.73 16.28 1.45
C ALA A 435 -11.61 15.54 2.78
N ARG A 436 -10.56 14.72 2.97
CA ARG A 436 -10.28 14.05 4.25
C ARG A 436 -10.06 15.03 5.40
N ARG A 437 -9.40 16.17 5.15
CA ARG A 437 -9.23 17.22 6.17
C ARG A 437 -10.57 17.87 6.53
N GLU A 438 -11.40 18.16 5.54
CA GLU A 438 -12.74 18.72 5.78
C GLU A 438 -13.64 17.74 6.55
N GLU A 439 -13.62 16.44 6.22
CA GLU A 439 -14.30 15.40 7.00
C GLU A 439 -13.78 15.33 8.44
N ALA A 440 -12.46 15.38 8.62
CA ALA A 440 -11.86 15.40 9.96
C ALA A 440 -12.24 16.65 10.76
N LYS A 441 -12.33 17.82 10.12
CA LYS A 441 -12.83 19.06 10.74
C LYS A 441 -14.30 18.92 11.16
N LYS A 442 -15.16 18.39 10.27
CA LYS A 442 -16.58 18.13 10.58
C LYS A 442 -16.72 17.17 11.75
N HIS A 443 -15.96 16.08 11.75
CA HIS A 443 -15.94 15.12 12.86
C HIS A 443 -15.45 15.76 14.16
N ALA A 444 -14.39 16.58 14.11
CA ALA A 444 -13.91 17.31 15.28
C ALA A 444 -14.93 18.33 15.82
N ALA A 445 -15.65 19.03 14.92
CA ALA A 445 -16.72 19.93 15.30
C ALA A 445 -17.88 19.17 15.98
N PHE A 446 -18.29 18.03 15.41
CA PHE A 446 -19.30 17.16 16.01
C PHE A 446 -18.89 16.66 17.40
N LEU A 447 -17.63 16.23 17.58
CA LEU A 447 -17.12 15.84 18.90
C LEU A 447 -17.10 17.00 19.90
N LYS A 448 -16.75 18.21 19.46
CA LYS A 448 -16.83 19.41 20.31
C LYS A 448 -18.25 19.68 20.76
N GLU A 449 -19.21 19.63 19.83
CA GLU A 449 -20.64 19.80 20.15
C GLU A 449 -21.13 18.73 21.13
N GLN A 450 -20.69 17.48 20.96
CA GLN A 450 -21.02 16.40 21.89
C GLN A 450 -20.44 16.65 23.29
N ILE A 451 -19.16 17.09 23.38
CA ILE A 451 -18.51 17.43 24.65
C ILE A 451 -19.21 18.63 25.31
N GLU A 452 -19.57 19.64 24.54
CA GLU A 452 -20.28 20.83 25.02
C GLU A 452 -21.68 20.44 25.52
N GLY A 453 -22.41 19.60 24.77
CA GLY A 453 -23.69 19.06 25.17
C GLY A 453 -23.61 18.20 26.45
N ASP A 454 -22.59 17.34 26.56
CA ASP A 454 -22.34 16.57 27.79
C ASP A 454 -21.95 17.48 28.96
N ARG A 455 -21.18 18.55 28.70
CA ARG A 455 -20.81 19.54 29.71
C ARG A 455 -22.04 20.32 30.18
N GLN A 456 -22.92 20.74 29.29
CA GLN A 456 -24.18 21.39 29.62
C GLN A 456 -25.10 20.44 30.40
N ARG A 457 -25.22 19.17 30.01
CA ARG A 457 -25.97 18.16 30.79
C ARG A 457 -25.39 17.93 32.17
N ARG A 458 -24.05 17.99 32.32
CA ARG A 458 -23.37 17.88 33.62
C ARG A 458 -23.46 19.15 34.45
N GLN A 459 -23.57 20.33 33.83
CA GLN A 459 -23.77 21.60 34.54
C GLN A 459 -25.23 21.80 34.94
N ALA A 460 -26.17 21.33 34.12
CA ALA A 460 -27.58 21.19 34.43
C ALA A 460 -27.81 19.96 35.31
N VAL A 461 -27.15 19.91 36.48
CA VAL A 461 -27.60 19.04 37.58
C VAL A 461 -28.80 19.73 38.22
N GLU A 462 -29.91 19.70 37.51
CA GLU A 462 -31.20 20.04 38.07
C GLU A 462 -31.76 18.79 38.75
N MET A 463 -32.39 18.96 39.92
CA MET A 463 -33.17 17.87 40.52
C MET A 463 -34.15 17.32 39.50
N SER A 464 -34.15 16.00 39.34
CA SER A 464 -35.06 15.30 38.42
C SER A 464 -36.51 15.60 38.79
N ASP A 465 -37.46 15.53 37.85
CA ASP A 465 -38.87 15.82 38.14
C ASP A 465 -39.45 14.92 39.24
N ALA A 466 -38.91 13.71 39.42
CA ALA A 466 -39.26 12.81 40.52
C ALA A 466 -38.67 13.28 41.86
N GLU A 467 -37.44 13.80 41.87
CA GLU A 467 -36.84 14.38 43.07
C GLU A 467 -37.53 15.69 43.46
N ARG A 468 -37.94 16.50 42.47
CA ARG A 468 -38.76 17.71 42.68
C ARG A 468 -40.13 17.38 43.25
N SER A 469 -40.73 16.25 42.88
CA SER A 469 -42.03 15.84 43.42
C SER A 469 -41.91 15.38 44.87
N VAL A 470 -40.88 14.58 45.20
CA VAL A 470 -40.59 14.12 46.57
C VAL A 470 -40.23 15.29 47.47
N ASN A 471 -39.44 16.24 46.99
CA ASN A 471 -39.01 17.41 47.77
C ASN A 471 -39.98 18.60 47.67
N ARG A 472 -41.17 18.43 47.08
CA ARG A 472 -42.11 19.53 46.79
C ARG A 472 -42.52 20.29 48.05
N GLU A 473 -42.80 19.59 49.15
CA GLU A 473 -43.22 20.24 50.40
C GLU A 473 -42.08 21.02 51.07
N VAL A 474 -40.85 20.49 51.01
CA VAL A 474 -39.66 21.16 51.54
C VAL A 474 -39.35 22.41 50.71
N LEU A 475 -39.39 22.30 49.38
CA LEU A 475 -39.20 23.43 48.47
C LEU A 475 -40.27 24.52 48.65
N ARG A 476 -41.52 24.14 48.95
CA ARG A 476 -42.59 25.09 49.27
C ARG A 476 -42.31 25.84 50.57
N LYS A 477 -41.94 25.14 51.65
CA LYS A 477 -41.56 25.76 52.93
C LYS A 477 -40.38 26.73 52.79
N VAL A 478 -39.38 26.37 52.00
CA VAL A 478 -38.23 27.25 51.71
C VAL A 478 -38.66 28.49 50.90
N LYS A 479 -39.66 28.41 50.02
CA LYS A 479 -40.18 29.58 49.29
C LYS A 479 -41.05 30.50 50.14
N GLU A 480 -41.78 29.95 51.10
CA GLU A 480 -42.70 30.70 51.98
C GLU A 480 -41.96 31.42 53.12
N ASP A 481 -40.74 31.00 53.47
CA ASP A 481 -39.89 31.61 54.51
C ASP A 481 -38.72 32.44 53.91
N PRO A 482 -38.89 33.77 53.74
CA PRO A 482 -37.87 34.63 53.13
C PRO A 482 -36.61 34.80 53.99
N GLU A 483 -36.68 34.60 55.30
CA GLU A 483 -35.49 34.60 56.16
C GLU A 483 -34.63 33.36 55.90
N MET A 484 -35.26 32.20 55.72
CA MET A 484 -34.57 30.96 55.40
C MET A 484 -33.87 31.03 54.04
N VAL A 485 -34.49 31.64 53.03
CA VAL A 485 -33.84 31.91 51.73
C VAL A 485 -32.62 32.81 51.88
N SER A 486 -32.71 33.89 52.66
CA SER A 486 -31.58 34.80 52.91
C SER A 486 -30.43 34.11 53.65
N ARG A 487 -30.71 33.24 54.63
CA ARG A 487 -29.68 32.45 55.33
C ARG A 487 -29.01 31.43 54.41
N ILE A 488 -29.77 30.79 53.51
CA ILE A 488 -29.25 29.84 52.52
C ILE A 488 -28.37 30.58 51.49
N GLN A 489 -28.81 31.73 50.98
CA GLN A 489 -28.02 32.55 50.06
C GLN A 489 -26.73 33.04 50.70
N ALA A 490 -26.78 33.54 51.93
CA ALA A 490 -25.59 33.98 52.67
C ALA A 490 -24.57 32.84 52.89
N ARG A 491 -25.05 31.61 53.12
CA ARG A 491 -24.22 30.40 53.23
C ARG A 491 -23.65 29.95 51.87
N LEU A 492 -24.39 30.15 50.77
CA LEU A 492 -23.94 29.79 49.42
C LEU A 492 -22.87 30.76 48.88
N THR A 493 -22.98 32.04 49.22
CA THR A 493 -22.00 33.08 48.85
C THR A 493 -20.77 33.12 49.76
N TYR A 494 -20.82 32.43 50.91
CA TYR A 494 -19.68 32.33 51.82
C TYR A 494 -18.65 31.34 51.26
N GLU A 495 -17.76 31.83 50.39
CA GLU A 495 -16.60 31.07 49.95
C GLU A 495 -15.76 30.67 51.16
N ARG A 496 -15.72 29.37 51.42
CA ARG A 496 -14.79 28.76 52.37
C ARG A 496 -13.36 29.15 51.93
N PRO A 497 -12.55 29.83 52.76
CA PRO A 497 -11.18 30.16 52.38
C PRO A 497 -10.45 28.86 52.03
N ALA A 498 -9.87 28.84 50.83
CA ALA A 498 -9.15 27.70 50.29
C ALA A 498 -8.11 27.22 51.31
N ALA A 499 -8.25 25.98 51.75
CA ALA A 499 -7.23 25.32 52.56
C ALA A 499 -5.88 25.46 51.84
N GLN A 500 -4.95 26.12 52.51
CA GLN A 500 -3.57 26.28 52.09
C GLN A 500 -3.03 24.94 51.56
N LYS A 501 -2.64 24.93 50.29
CA LYS A 501 -1.85 23.86 49.70
C LYS A 501 -0.55 23.76 50.50
N VAL A 502 -0.45 22.76 51.36
CA VAL A 502 0.82 22.30 51.90
C VAL A 502 1.61 21.78 50.70
N SER A 503 2.60 22.56 50.30
CA SER A 503 3.63 22.16 49.35
C SER A 503 4.39 20.98 49.95
N ASN A 504 4.00 19.76 49.57
CA ASN A 504 4.85 18.59 49.70
C ASN A 504 6.04 18.77 48.75
N ILE A 505 7.10 19.36 49.30
CA ILE A 505 8.47 19.21 48.82
C ILE A 505 8.92 17.83 49.28
N PHE A 506 8.90 16.86 48.38
CA PHE A 506 9.67 15.63 48.54
C PHE A 506 10.66 15.56 47.39
N LEU A 507 11.93 15.35 47.79
CA LEU A 507 13.10 15.03 46.98
C LEU A 507 12.86 13.82 46.05
#